data_AF-A0A9R0ATI9-F1
#
_entry.id   AF-A0A9R0ATI9-F1
#
_cell.length_a   1.000
_cell.length_b   1.000
_cell.length_c   1.000
_cell.angle_alpha   90.00
_cell.angle_beta   90.00
_cell.angle_gamma   90.00
#
_symmetry.space_group_name_H-M   'P 1'
#
loop_
_entity.id
_entity.type
_entity.pdbx_description
1 polymer ?
#
loop_
_entity_poly.entity_id
_entity_poly.type
_entity_poly.pdbx_seq_one_letter_code
_entity_poly.pdbx_strand_id
1 'polypeptide(L)'
;MEALKTFDSMHNLHKCAVDKAFTRTTQHLDLFLRFLLGISLESNQRLLQDLLTHTENSSENITRTTQYIKEKIKDGHGLFTERSINLLLCLLEVQDQTLSREIQKFVKSHKHKEKKLSPSHCSAIAYMLQISEEVLDELDLKTYNTSDEGRRRLIPSCDQLQKSSSC
;
A
#
# COMPACT_ATOMS: atom_id res chain seq x y z
N MET A 1 3.76 18.10 28.90
CA MET A 1 2.35 17.71 28.63
C MET A 1 1.87 18.13 27.23
N GLU A 2 2.54 19.08 26.55
CA GLU A 2 2.18 19.50 25.19
C GLU A 2 2.58 18.50 24.09
N ALA A 3 3.74 17.85 24.18
CA ALA A 3 4.18 16.85 23.19
C ALA A 3 3.16 15.70 22.99
N LEU A 4 2.53 15.23 24.08
CA LEU A 4 1.48 14.20 24.04
C LEU A 4 0.22 14.65 23.29
N LYS A 5 -0.16 15.94 23.38
CA LYS A 5 -1.32 16.49 22.64
C LYS A 5 -1.03 16.57 21.13
N THR A 6 0.20 16.90 20.75
CA THR A 6 0.62 17.00 19.35
C THR A 6 0.71 15.61 18.70
N PHE A 7 1.15 14.59 19.44
CA PHE A 7 1.22 13.19 18.97
C PHE A 7 -0.15 12.61 18.64
N ASP A 8 -1.13 12.81 19.52
CA ASP A 8 -2.49 12.36 19.25
C ASP A 8 -3.09 13.13 18.06
N SER A 9 -2.79 14.41 17.92
CA SER A 9 -3.35 15.25 16.83
C SER A 9 -2.93 14.77 15.43
N MET A 10 -1.64 14.50 15.19
CA MET A 10 -1.15 14.13 13.85
C MET A 10 -1.59 12.73 13.42
N HIS A 11 -1.47 11.74 14.30
CA HIS A 11 -1.97 10.40 13.99
C HIS A 11 -3.49 10.40 13.77
N ASN A 12 -4.26 11.13 14.57
CA ASN A 12 -5.71 11.25 14.38
C ASN A 12 -6.07 12.01 13.09
N LEU A 13 -5.28 13.01 12.70
CA LEU A 13 -5.42 13.70 11.42
C LEU A 13 -5.21 12.73 10.25
N HIS A 14 -4.13 11.95 10.27
CA HIS A 14 -3.89 10.93 9.25
C HIS A 14 -5.01 9.91 9.19
N LYS A 15 -5.44 9.39 10.35
CA LYS A 15 -6.54 8.43 10.46
C LYS A 15 -7.82 8.97 9.82
N CYS A 16 -8.19 10.22 10.16
CA CYS A 16 -9.34 10.90 9.55
C CYS A 16 -9.20 11.05 8.03
N ALA A 17 -8.01 11.39 7.53
CA ALA A 17 -7.75 11.55 6.11
C ALA A 17 -7.83 10.20 5.36
N VAL A 18 -7.25 9.13 5.94
CA VAL A 18 -7.34 7.75 5.45
C VAL A 18 -8.80 7.32 5.38
N ASP A 19 -9.58 7.51 6.44
CA ASP A 19 -11.00 7.15 6.47
C ASP A 19 -11.80 7.90 5.41
N LYS A 20 -11.55 9.20 5.24
CA LYS A 20 -12.23 10.00 4.21
C LYS A 20 -11.88 9.55 2.80
N ALA A 21 -10.60 9.34 2.49
CA ALA A 21 -10.17 8.86 1.17
C ALA A 21 -10.67 7.43 0.89
N PHE A 22 -10.76 6.59 1.93
CA PHE A 22 -11.28 5.23 1.79
C PHE A 22 -12.80 5.20 1.59
N THR A 23 -13.55 6.10 2.22
CA THR A 23 -15.01 6.14 2.13
C THR A 23 -15.48 6.91 0.89
N ARG A 24 -14.78 7.97 0.50
CA ARG A 24 -15.11 8.85 -0.64
C ARG A 24 -14.06 8.72 -1.71
N THR A 25 -14.48 8.27 -2.89
CA THR A 25 -13.58 8.10 -4.03
C THR A 25 -13.55 9.41 -4.82
N THR A 26 -12.56 10.27 -4.55
CA THR A 26 -12.26 11.45 -5.36
C THR A 26 -10.75 11.57 -5.53
N GLN A 27 -10.30 11.73 -6.78
CA GLN A 27 -8.87 11.81 -7.11
C GLN A 27 -8.12 12.90 -6.32
N HIS A 28 -8.80 14.00 -5.97
CA HIS A 28 -8.21 15.07 -5.16
C HIS A 28 -7.91 14.64 -3.73
N LEU A 29 -8.80 13.88 -3.08
CA LEU A 29 -8.54 13.34 -1.74
C LEU A 29 -7.41 12.31 -1.76
N ASP A 30 -7.28 11.55 -2.85
CA ASP A 30 -6.22 10.57 -3.01
C ASP A 30 -4.84 11.23 -3.13
N LEU A 31 -4.74 12.30 -3.92
CA LEU A 31 -3.53 13.11 -4.04
C LEU A 31 -3.22 13.84 -2.73
N PHE A 32 -4.24 14.41 -2.09
CA PHE A 32 -4.08 15.11 -0.81
C PHE A 32 -3.57 14.17 0.28
N LEU A 33 -4.11 12.95 0.37
CA LEU A 33 -3.65 11.97 1.36
C LEU A 33 -2.19 11.60 1.15
N ARG A 34 -1.78 11.32 -0.10
CA ARG A 34 -0.38 11.02 -0.42
C ARG A 34 0.54 12.18 -0.04
N PHE A 35 0.19 13.40 -0.44
CA PHE A 35 0.94 14.59 -0.09
C PHE A 35 1.05 14.79 1.44
N LEU A 36 -0.06 14.62 2.17
CA LEU A 36 -0.11 14.75 3.63
C LEU A 36 0.80 13.73 4.32
N LEU A 37 0.83 12.48 3.85
CA LEU A 37 1.67 11.45 4.44
C LEU A 37 3.15 11.67 4.08
N GLY A 38 3.44 12.04 2.84
CA GLY A 38 4.78 12.38 2.39
C GLY A 38 5.36 13.54 3.18
N ILE A 39 4.61 14.65 3.36
CA ILE A 39 5.10 15.81 4.12
C ILE A 39 5.28 15.55 5.61
N SER A 40 4.58 14.55 6.15
CA SER A 40 4.72 14.10 7.54
C SER A 40 5.97 13.24 7.79
N LEU A 41 6.71 12.84 6.76
CA LEU A 41 8.00 12.17 6.92
C LEU A 41 9.03 13.12 7.53
N GLU A 42 9.81 12.61 8.48
CA GLU A 42 10.86 13.37 9.17
C GLU A 42 11.85 14.03 8.19
N SER A 43 12.24 13.30 7.13
CA SER A 43 13.11 13.79 6.07
C SER A 43 12.53 15.02 5.37
N ASN A 44 11.23 15.00 5.05
CA ASN A 44 10.55 16.08 4.36
C ASN A 44 10.25 17.25 5.30
N GLN A 45 9.89 16.99 6.56
CA GLN A 45 9.73 18.02 7.58
C GLN A 45 11.04 18.78 7.82
N ARG A 46 12.18 18.08 7.83
CA ARG A 46 13.50 18.71 7.98
C ARG A 46 13.83 19.63 6.81
N LEU A 47 13.47 19.24 5.57
CA LEU A 47 13.67 20.09 4.39
C LEU A 47 12.74 21.32 4.40
N LEU A 48 11.58 21.21 5.01
CA LEU A 48 10.56 22.26 5.08
C LEU A 48 10.52 22.95 6.45
N GLN A 49 11.58 22.86 7.25
CA GLN A 49 11.60 23.35 8.64
C GLN A 49 11.28 24.85 8.78
N ASP A 50 11.54 25.64 7.74
CA ASP A 50 11.22 27.07 7.70
C ASP A 50 9.72 27.34 7.43
N LEU A 51 9.00 26.33 6.92
CA LEU A 51 7.56 26.37 6.63
C LEU A 51 6.75 25.54 7.63
N LEU A 52 7.34 24.49 8.20
CA LEU A 52 6.70 23.51 9.07
C LEU A 52 7.53 23.32 10.33
N THR A 53 6.89 23.43 11.49
CA THR A 53 7.52 23.05 12.75
C THR A 53 7.79 21.56 12.79
N HIS A 54 9.07 21.19 12.94
CA HIS A 54 9.48 19.81 13.13
C HIS A 54 8.75 19.19 14.32
N THR A 55 8.12 18.03 14.12
CA THR A 55 7.38 17.34 15.18
C THR A 55 8.24 16.18 15.68
N GLU A 56 8.66 16.22 16.96
CA GLU A 56 9.62 15.28 17.60
C GLU A 56 9.24 13.77 17.54
N ASN A 57 8.14 13.38 16.89
CA ASN A 57 7.66 12.00 16.85
C ASN A 57 6.94 11.65 15.54
N SER A 58 7.37 12.30 14.46
CA SER A 58 6.92 12.00 13.10
C SER A 58 7.06 10.50 12.78
N SER A 59 8.18 9.87 13.18
CA SER A 59 8.44 8.43 12.95
C SER A 59 7.43 7.49 13.63
N GLU A 60 7.10 7.68 14.91
CA GLU A 60 6.10 6.85 15.61
C GLU A 60 4.70 7.03 15.01
N ASN A 61 4.33 8.28 14.70
CA ASN A 61 3.04 8.60 14.08
C ASN A 61 2.90 7.98 12.69
N ILE A 62 3.95 8.03 11.87
CA ILE A 62 4.00 7.36 10.56
C ILE A 62 3.88 5.85 10.73
N THR A 63 4.59 5.26 11.69
CA THR A 63 4.51 3.82 11.99
C THR A 63 3.08 3.39 12.35
N ARG A 64 2.38 4.14 13.21
CA ARG A 64 0.98 3.86 13.54
C ARG A 64 0.05 4.03 12.34
N THR A 65 0.29 5.07 11.53
CA THR A 65 -0.50 5.37 10.35
C THR A 65 -0.37 4.28 9.28
N THR A 66 0.85 3.80 9.01
CA THR A 66 1.09 2.73 8.04
C THR A 66 0.46 1.41 8.50
N GLN A 67 0.52 1.10 9.81
CA GLN A 67 -0.16 -0.05 10.38
C GLN A 67 -1.68 0.05 10.16
N TYR A 68 -2.28 1.21 10.44
CA TYR A 68 -3.70 1.45 10.22
C TYR A 68 -4.11 1.31 8.75
N ILE A 69 -3.29 1.83 7.82
CA ILE A 69 -3.53 1.69 6.38
C ILE A 69 -3.51 0.21 5.97
N LYS A 70 -2.55 -0.58 6.46
CA LYS A 70 -2.48 -2.03 6.18
C LYS A 70 -3.72 -2.76 6.69
N GLU A 71 -4.18 -2.42 7.88
CA GLU A 71 -5.43 -2.96 8.46
C GLU A 71 -6.62 -2.62 7.58
N LYS A 72 -6.78 -1.36 7.14
CA LYS A 72 -7.86 -0.94 6.23
C LYS A 72 -7.86 -1.70 4.91
N ILE A 73 -6.68 -1.95 4.34
CA ILE A 73 -6.55 -2.75 3.11
C ILE A 73 -6.98 -4.20 3.36
N LYS A 74 -6.58 -4.79 4.51
CA LYS A 74 -6.91 -6.17 4.90
C LYS A 74 -8.40 -6.35 5.25
N ASP A 75 -8.99 -5.35 5.92
CA ASP A 75 -10.39 -5.35 6.39
C ASP A 75 -11.42 -5.12 5.29
N GLY A 76 -11.01 -4.63 4.11
CA GLY A 76 -11.89 -4.40 2.95
C GLY A 76 -12.51 -5.66 2.32
N HIS A 77 -12.66 -6.75 3.08
CA HIS A 77 -13.23 -8.05 2.69
C HIS A 77 -12.61 -8.65 1.43
N GLY A 78 -11.32 -8.39 1.23
CA GLY A 78 -10.58 -8.89 0.07
C GLY A 78 -10.90 -8.19 -1.24
N LEU A 79 -11.70 -7.12 -1.27
CA LEU A 79 -11.92 -6.29 -2.46
C LEU A 79 -10.80 -5.25 -2.60
N PHE A 80 -9.79 -5.56 -3.44
CA PHE A 80 -8.87 -4.54 -3.93
C PHE A 80 -9.60 -3.65 -4.94
N THR A 81 -10.17 -2.57 -4.40
CA THR A 81 -10.82 -1.50 -5.16
C THR A 81 -9.80 -0.40 -5.49
N GLU A 82 -10.20 0.60 -6.29
CA GLU A 82 -9.41 1.82 -6.51
C GLU A 82 -8.98 2.48 -5.19
N ARG A 83 -9.78 2.35 -4.12
CA ARG A 83 -9.46 2.87 -2.78
C ARG A 83 -8.27 2.14 -2.15
N SER A 84 -8.24 0.81 -2.25
CA SER A 84 -7.13 -0.01 -1.74
C SER A 84 -5.84 0.27 -2.51
N ILE A 85 -5.95 0.56 -3.82
CA ILE A 85 -4.83 1.00 -4.66
C ILE A 85 -4.27 2.33 -4.15
N ASN A 86 -5.13 3.33 -3.90
CA ASN A 86 -4.68 4.61 -3.36
C ASN A 86 -4.00 4.47 -1.99
N LEU A 87 -4.58 3.68 -1.08
CA LEU A 87 -3.97 3.40 0.23
C LEU A 87 -2.62 2.69 0.11
N LEU A 88 -2.46 1.83 -0.89
CA LEU A 88 -1.18 1.19 -1.15
C LEU A 88 -0.14 2.15 -1.73
N LEU A 89 -0.54 3.08 -2.60
CA LEU A 89 0.34 4.17 -3.04
C LEU A 89 0.78 5.06 -1.86
N CYS A 90 -0.08 5.24 -0.86
CA CYS A 90 0.29 5.96 0.37
C CYS A 90 1.40 5.25 1.15
N LEU A 91 1.40 3.91 1.19
CA LEU A 91 2.49 3.14 1.82
C LEU A 91 3.81 3.33 1.07
N LEU A 92 3.78 3.40 -0.26
CA LEU A 92 4.98 3.68 -1.07
C LEU A 92 5.54 5.08 -0.80
N GLU A 93 4.67 6.08 -0.70
CA GLU A 93 5.08 7.48 -0.43
C GLU A 93 5.88 7.60 0.87
N VAL A 94 5.51 6.82 1.88
CA VAL A 94 6.21 6.76 3.17
C VAL A 94 7.27 5.67 3.24
N GLN A 95 7.67 5.11 2.10
CA GLN A 95 8.69 4.07 1.94
C GLN A 95 8.41 2.79 2.74
N ASP A 96 7.15 2.52 3.08
CA ASP A 96 6.73 1.28 3.72
C ASP A 96 6.37 0.23 2.68
N GLN A 97 7.34 -0.64 2.38
CA GLN A 97 7.15 -1.76 1.45
C GLN A 97 6.75 -3.07 2.14
N THR A 98 6.48 -3.07 3.45
CA THR A 98 6.31 -4.33 4.21
C THR A 98 5.17 -5.18 3.69
N LEU A 99 4.04 -4.58 3.33
CA LEU A 99 2.89 -5.28 2.75
C LEU A 99 3.21 -5.89 1.37
N SER A 100 4.00 -5.19 0.55
CA SER A 100 4.43 -5.71 -0.76
C SER A 100 5.32 -6.95 -0.59
N ARG A 101 6.25 -6.90 0.38
CA ARG A 101 7.10 -8.06 0.73
C ARG A 101 6.31 -9.22 1.31
N GLU A 102 5.29 -8.96 2.14
CA GLU A 102 4.38 -10.01 2.64
C GLU A 102 3.69 -10.73 1.48
N ILE A 103 3.19 -9.98 0.49
CA ILE A 103 2.51 -10.54 -0.68
C ILE A 103 3.49 -11.28 -1.59
N GLN A 104 4.71 -10.77 -1.79
CA GLN A 104 5.73 -11.49 -2.54
C GLN A 104 6.14 -12.80 -1.87
N LYS A 105 6.32 -12.80 -0.54
CA LYS A 105 6.54 -14.03 0.22
C LYS A 105 5.38 -15.01 0.05
N PHE A 106 4.14 -14.51 0.07
CA PHE A 106 2.96 -15.35 -0.19
C PHE A 106 3.02 -15.99 -1.58
N VAL A 107 3.31 -15.21 -2.62
CA VAL A 107 3.46 -15.69 -4.00
C VAL A 107 4.58 -16.74 -4.13
N LYS A 108 5.74 -16.50 -3.52
CA LYS A 108 6.88 -17.45 -3.54
C LYS A 108 6.60 -18.72 -2.75
N SER A 109 5.80 -18.64 -1.68
CA SER A 109 5.55 -19.75 -0.74
C SER A 109 4.64 -20.86 -1.26
N HIS A 110 4.13 -20.79 -2.49
CA HIS A 110 3.21 -21.79 -3.07
C HIS A 110 1.85 -21.93 -2.34
N LYS A 111 1.61 -21.15 -1.27
CA LYS A 111 0.34 -21.12 -0.51
C LYS A 111 -0.85 -20.67 -1.36
N HIS A 112 -0.61 -19.96 -2.46
CA HIS A 112 -1.62 -19.60 -3.46
C HIS A 112 -2.24 -20.80 -4.18
N LYS A 113 -1.63 -21.99 -4.09
CA LYS A 113 -2.18 -23.25 -4.59
C LYS A 113 -3.19 -23.86 -3.61
N GLU A 114 -2.97 -23.68 -2.30
CA GLU A 114 -3.77 -24.29 -1.24
C GLU A 114 -5.04 -23.50 -0.93
N LYS A 115 -4.95 -22.17 -0.90
CA LYS A 115 -6.07 -21.29 -0.58
C LYS A 115 -6.76 -20.76 -1.83
N LYS A 116 -8.08 -20.93 -1.94
CA LYS A 116 -8.87 -20.35 -3.03
C LYS A 116 -8.87 -18.81 -2.94
N LEU A 117 -8.31 -18.16 -3.95
CA LEU A 117 -8.25 -16.70 -4.08
C LEU A 117 -9.46 -16.18 -4.87
N SER A 118 -10.03 -15.06 -4.41
CA SER A 118 -11.05 -14.35 -5.19
C SER A 118 -10.41 -13.51 -6.30
N PRO A 119 -11.18 -13.08 -7.33
CA PRO A 119 -10.67 -12.20 -8.38
C PRO A 119 -10.06 -10.89 -7.87
N SER A 120 -10.57 -10.41 -6.75
CA SER A 120 -10.04 -9.22 -6.09
C SER A 120 -8.71 -9.46 -5.38
N HIS A 121 -8.50 -10.62 -4.73
CA HIS A 121 -7.16 -11.01 -4.26
C HIS A 121 -6.16 -11.11 -5.44
N CYS A 122 -6.61 -11.63 -6.58
CA CYS A 122 -5.78 -11.69 -7.78
C CYS A 122 -5.41 -10.30 -8.31
N SER A 123 -6.36 -9.36 -8.33
CA SER A 123 -6.08 -7.95 -8.71
C SER A 123 -5.07 -7.30 -7.75
N ALA A 124 -5.20 -7.60 -6.45
CA ALA A 124 -4.29 -7.14 -5.40
C ALA A 124 -2.86 -7.58 -5.63
N ILE A 125 -2.68 -8.89 -5.81
CA ILE A 125 -1.40 -9.51 -6.10
C ILE A 125 -0.85 -8.86 -7.37
N ALA A 126 -1.68 -8.76 -8.41
CA ALA A 126 -1.21 -8.25 -9.68
C ALA A 126 -0.64 -6.83 -9.59
N TYR A 127 -1.41 -5.93 -8.97
CA TYR A 127 -0.99 -4.56 -8.74
C TYR A 127 0.26 -4.48 -7.85
N MET A 128 0.31 -5.27 -6.78
CA MET A 128 1.47 -5.32 -5.88
C MET A 128 2.74 -5.80 -6.56
N LEU A 129 2.63 -6.77 -7.45
CA LEU A 129 3.76 -7.20 -8.28
C LEU A 129 4.20 -6.08 -9.21
N GLN A 130 3.26 -5.27 -9.74
CA GLN A 130 3.58 -4.18 -10.65
C GLN A 130 4.33 -3.01 -10.00
N ILE A 131 4.03 -2.72 -8.74
CA ILE A 131 4.64 -1.60 -8.02
C ILE A 131 5.83 -2.01 -7.16
N SER A 132 6.13 -3.30 -7.08
CA SER A 132 7.26 -3.77 -6.30
C SER A 132 8.56 -3.45 -7.02
N GLU A 133 9.54 -2.94 -6.28
CA GLU A 133 10.90 -2.78 -6.76
C GLU A 133 11.63 -4.14 -6.90
N GLU A 134 11.15 -5.17 -6.22
CA GLU A 134 11.71 -6.52 -6.31
C GLU A 134 11.14 -7.27 -7.53
N VAL A 135 12.03 -7.70 -8.43
CA VAL A 135 11.69 -8.54 -9.58
C VAL A 135 11.36 -9.96 -9.10
N LEU A 136 10.26 -10.52 -9.60
CA LEU A 136 10.01 -11.96 -9.50
C LEU A 136 10.65 -12.69 -10.67
N ASP A 137 11.14 -13.91 -10.45
CA ASP A 137 11.77 -14.69 -11.52
C ASP A 137 10.75 -15.31 -12.48
N GLU A 138 9.63 -15.82 -11.94
CA GLU A 138 8.56 -16.45 -12.74
C GLU A 138 7.20 -16.35 -12.03
N LEU A 139 6.14 -16.12 -12.80
CA LEU A 139 4.75 -16.11 -12.34
C LEU A 139 3.90 -17.09 -13.14
N ASP A 140 3.75 -18.32 -12.64
CA ASP A 140 2.86 -19.31 -13.27
C ASP A 140 1.40 -19.10 -12.84
N LEU A 141 0.65 -18.39 -13.68
CA LEU A 141 -0.78 -18.13 -13.53
C LEU A 141 -1.63 -19.40 -13.39
N LYS A 142 -1.19 -20.54 -13.95
CA LYS A 142 -1.93 -21.81 -13.88
C LYS A 142 -1.90 -22.42 -12.49
N THR A 143 -0.88 -22.09 -11.69
CA THR A 143 -0.76 -22.62 -10.34
C THR A 143 -1.70 -21.98 -9.32
N TYR A 144 -2.26 -20.80 -9.61
CA TYR A 144 -3.16 -20.11 -8.69
C TYR A 144 -4.51 -20.82 -8.56
N ASN A 145 -4.92 -21.11 -7.33
CA ASN A 145 -6.24 -21.65 -7.02
C ASN A 145 -7.28 -20.50 -7.05
N THR A 146 -7.77 -20.16 -8.25
CA THR A 146 -8.74 -19.08 -8.47
C THR A 146 -9.62 -19.34 -9.70
N SER A 147 -10.65 -18.52 -9.91
CA SER A 147 -11.52 -18.59 -11.09
C SER A 147 -10.82 -18.05 -12.35
N ASP A 148 -11.41 -18.28 -13.54
CA ASP A 148 -10.89 -17.73 -14.79
C ASP A 148 -10.85 -16.19 -14.81
N GLU A 149 -11.78 -15.55 -14.10
CA GLU A 149 -11.71 -14.11 -13.87
C GLU A 149 -10.48 -13.74 -13.03
N GLY A 150 -10.23 -14.45 -11.92
CA GLY A 150 -9.06 -14.21 -11.08
C GLY A 150 -7.75 -14.43 -11.82
N ARG A 151 -7.64 -15.47 -12.65
CA ARG A 151 -6.47 -15.69 -13.51
C ARG A 151 -6.26 -14.53 -14.48
N ARG A 152 -7.34 -14.02 -15.10
CA ARG A 152 -7.27 -12.85 -15.98
C ARG A 152 -6.77 -11.58 -15.27
N ARG A 153 -7.13 -11.39 -14.00
CA ARG A 153 -6.66 -10.24 -13.20
C ARG A 153 -5.16 -10.28 -12.90
N LEU A 154 -4.49 -11.44 -13.01
CA LEU A 154 -3.06 -11.59 -12.79
C LEU A 154 -2.20 -11.34 -14.05
N ILE A 155 -2.81 -11.32 -15.24
CA ILE A 155 -2.10 -11.10 -16.53
C ILE A 155 -1.24 -9.83 -16.54
N PRO A 156 -1.72 -8.66 -16.04
CA PRO A 156 -0.94 -7.42 -16.10
C PRO A 156 0.43 -7.49 -15.40
N SER A 157 0.68 -8.49 -14.55
CA SER A 157 1.95 -8.70 -13.86
C SER A 157 2.95 -9.52 -14.66
N CYS A 158 2.51 -10.29 -15.66
CA CYS A 158 3.40 -11.05 -16.53
C CYS A 158 4.24 -10.15 -17.44
N ASP A 159 3.69 -9.01 -17.87
CA ASP A 159 4.37 -8.07 -18.78
C ASP A 159 5.58 -7.40 -18.15
N GLN A 160 5.64 -7.27 -16.81
CA GLN A 160 6.82 -6.75 -16.12
C GLN A 160 7.96 -7.78 -16.06
N LEU A 161 7.64 -9.07 -15.97
CA LEU A 161 8.62 -10.16 -15.92
C LEU A 161 9.33 -10.38 -17.27
N GLN A 162 8.65 -10.09 -18.38
CA GLN A 162 9.25 -10.13 -19.72
C GLN A 162 10.20 -8.95 -19.97
N LYS A 163 9.94 -7.79 -19.34
CA LYS A 163 10.81 -6.62 -19.44
C LYS A 163 12.11 -6.80 -18.66
N SER A 164 12.09 -7.49 -17.52
CA SER A 164 13.29 -7.80 -16.73
C SER A 164 14.17 -8.91 -17.33
N SER A 165 13.62 -9.76 -18.19
CA SER A 165 14.35 -10.84 -18.88
C SER A 165 14.93 -10.44 -20.25
N SER A 166 14.77 -9.17 -20.65
CA SER A 166 15.30 -8.61 -21.91
C SER A 166 16.38 -7.53 -21.72
N CYS A 167 17.07 -7.49 -20.57
CA CYS A 167 18.23 -6.62 -20.35
C CYS A 167 19.53 -7.42 -20.26
#